data_AF-A0A967V621-F1
#
_entry.id   AF-A0A967V621-F1
#
_cell.length_a   1.000
_cell.length_b   1.000
_cell.length_c   1.000
_cell.angle_alpha   90.00
_cell.angle_beta   90.00
_cell.angle_gamma   90.00
#
_symmetry.space_group_name_H-M   'P 1'
#
loop_
_entity.id
_entity.type
_entity.pdbx_description
1 polymer ?
#
loop_
_entity_poly.entity_id
_entity_poly.type
_entity_poly.pdbx_seq_one_letter_code
_entity_poly.pdbx_strand_id
1 'polypeptide(L)' 'RIPRIADFVPLARLDDLVFGGWDVFEDNCYDAALQAGVLEKEHLEAVRTFLEGLHPWPAVFNQAFVKNLVG' A
#
# COMPACT_ATOMS: atom_id res chain seq x y z
N ARG A 1 -14.61 14.49 -27.15
CA ARG A 1 -13.79 14.46 -25.92
C ARG A 1 -14.61 13.78 -24.83
N ILE A 2 -13.95 13.04 -23.93
CA ILE A 2 -14.59 12.45 -22.75
C ILE A 2 -14.16 13.32 -21.56
N PRO A 3 -15.04 14.18 -21.03
CA PRO A 3 -14.71 15.05 -19.90
C PRO A 3 -14.50 14.22 -18.61
N ARG A 4 -13.73 14.73 -17.64
CA ARG A 4 -13.42 13.97 -16.41
C ARG A 4 -14.62 14.02 -15.47
N ILE A 5 -14.87 12.93 -14.74
CA ILE A 5 -15.96 12.89 -13.74
C ILE A 5 -15.78 13.98 -12.67
N ALA A 6 -14.53 14.24 -12.27
CA ALA A 6 -14.18 15.29 -11.32
C ALA A 6 -14.56 16.71 -11.77
N ASP A 7 -14.81 16.93 -13.07
CA ASP A 7 -15.27 18.23 -13.59
C ASP A 7 -16.76 18.48 -13.30
N PHE A 8 -17.51 17.44 -12.90
CA PHE A 8 -18.96 17.49 -12.67
C PHE A 8 -19.37 17.30 -11.21
N VAL A 9 -18.52 16.67 -10.39
CA VAL A 9 -18.80 16.40 -8.98
C VAL A 9 -17.55 16.62 -8.12
N PRO A 10 -17.68 17.09 -6.87
CA PRO A 10 -16.54 17.28 -5.98
C PRO A 10 -15.99 15.93 -5.51
N LEU A 11 -14.94 15.45 -6.17
CA LEU A 11 -14.21 14.24 -5.76
C LEU A 11 -13.00 14.62 -4.92
N ALA A 12 -12.69 13.78 -3.94
CA ALA A 12 -11.43 13.86 -3.21
C ALA A 12 -10.24 13.73 -4.18
N ARG A 13 -9.21 14.52 -3.94
CA ARG A 13 -7.94 14.46 -4.67
C ARG A 13 -7.09 13.31 -4.11
N LEU A 14 -6.09 12.90 -4.88
CA LEU A 14 -5.07 11.98 -4.40
C LEU A 14 -4.32 12.53 -3.18
N ASP A 15 -4.10 13.85 -3.15
CA ASP A 15 -3.43 14.53 -2.04
C ASP A 15 -4.27 14.53 -0.73
N ASP A 16 -5.57 14.23 -0.83
CA ASP A 16 -6.46 14.14 0.33
C ASP A 16 -6.43 12.75 0.98
N LEU A 17 -5.72 11.78 0.38
CA LEU A 17 -5.62 10.42 0.89
C LEU A 17 -4.57 10.29 1.98
N VAL A 18 -4.90 9.53 3.02
CA VAL A 18 -3.98 9.13 4.09
C VAL A 18 -3.85 7.61 4.06
N PHE A 19 -2.61 7.12 4.11
CA PHE A 19 -2.29 5.71 3.97
C PHE A 19 -1.96 5.07 5.32
N GLY A 20 -2.46 3.85 5.51
CA GLY A 20 -2.24 2.99 6.67
C GLY A 20 -2.93 1.66 6.43
N GLY A 21 -2.60 0.64 7.24
CA GLY A 21 -3.15 -0.69 7.04
C GLY A 21 -2.67 -1.70 8.06
N TRP A 22 -3.11 -2.94 7.90
CA TRP A 22 -2.72 -4.08 8.72
C TRP A 22 -2.08 -5.14 7.83
N ASP A 23 -1.01 -5.75 8.32
CA ASP A 23 -0.38 -6.90 7.67
C ASP A 23 -0.03 -7.94 8.74
N VAL A 24 0.08 -9.20 8.31
CA VAL A 24 0.57 -10.30 9.15
C VAL A 24 2.09 -10.26 9.24
N PHE A 25 2.77 -9.71 8.22
CA PHE A 25 4.21 -9.51 8.23
C PHE A 25 4.58 -8.15 8.83
N GLU A 26 5.75 -8.08 9.46
CA GLU A 26 6.24 -6.86 10.14
C GLU A 26 6.98 -5.89 9.20
N ASP A 27 7.08 -6.23 7.92
CA ASP A 27 7.79 -5.43 6.92
C ASP A 27 7.11 -4.06 6.71
N ASN A 28 7.92 -3.01 6.55
CA ASN A 28 7.40 -1.71 6.10
C ASN A 28 6.95 -1.78 4.63
N CYS A 29 6.19 -0.78 4.19
CA CYS A 29 5.66 -0.77 2.82
C CYS A 29 6.74 -0.71 1.72
N TYR A 30 7.96 -0.25 2.01
CA TYR A 30 9.05 -0.24 1.02
C TYR A 30 9.58 -1.65 0.78
N ASP A 31 9.90 -2.37 1.86
CA ASP A 31 10.41 -3.74 1.77
C ASP A 31 9.36 -4.68 1.16
N ALA A 32 8.10 -4.52 1.56
CA ALA A 32 6.97 -5.25 0.96
C ALA A 32 6.83 -4.96 -0.55
N ALA A 33 7.00 -3.70 -0.98
CA ALA A 33 6.91 -3.32 -2.39
C ALA A 33 8.09 -3.87 -3.21
N LEU A 34 9.30 -3.89 -2.65
CA LEU A 34 10.46 -4.52 -3.27
C LEU A 34 10.24 -6.03 -3.47
N GLN A 35 9.71 -6.71 -2.45
CA GLN A 35 9.42 -8.14 -2.52
C GLN A 35 8.31 -8.46 -3.54
N ALA A 36 7.29 -7.62 -3.63
CA ALA A 36 6.20 -7.79 -4.59
C ALA A 36 6.66 -7.70 -6.06
N GLY A 37 7.71 -6.91 -6.34
CA GLY A 37 8.33 -6.83 -7.66
C GLY A 37 7.42 -6.27 -8.77
N VAL A 38 6.37 -5.52 -8.39
CA VAL A 38 5.41 -4.94 -9.34
C VAL A 38 5.99 -3.71 -10.04
N LEU A 39 6.71 -2.86 -9.29
CA LEU A 39 7.37 -1.67 -9.80
C LEU A 39 8.88 -1.90 -9.84
N GLU A 40 9.53 -1.24 -10.80
CA GLU A 40 11.00 -1.17 -10.86
C GLU A 40 11.54 -0.47 -9.61
N LYS A 41 12.73 -0.90 -9.16
CA LYS A 41 13.35 -0.40 -7.95
C LYS A 41 13.57 1.12 -8.01
N GLU A 42 13.94 1.62 -9.18
CA GLU A 42 14.19 3.04 -9.43
C GLU A 42 12.96 3.90 -9.15
N HIS A 43 11.75 3.38 -9.42
CA HIS A 43 10.51 4.07 -9.09
C HIS A 43 10.24 4.07 -7.59
N LEU A 44 10.57 2.98 -6.89
CA LEU A 44 10.38 2.87 -5.45
C LEU A 44 11.36 3.75 -4.67
N GLU A 45 12.60 3.88 -5.14
CA GLU A 45 13.61 4.74 -4.52
C GLU A 45 13.16 6.22 -4.49
N ALA A 46 12.39 6.67 -5.49
CA ALA A 46 11.85 8.03 -5.54
C ALA A 46 10.86 8.35 -4.39
N VAL A 47 10.23 7.33 -3.80
CA VAL A 47 9.22 7.47 -2.73
C VAL A 47 9.60 6.71 -1.46
N ARG A 48 10.86 6.27 -1.37
CA ARG A 48 11.37 5.39 -0.31
C ARG A 48 11.10 5.92 1.09
N THR A 49 11.47 7.16 1.38
CA THR A 49 11.29 7.77 2.71
C THR A 49 9.84 7.74 3.17
N PHE A 50 8.89 7.90 2.24
CA PHE A 50 7.47 7.83 2.56
C PHE A 50 7.04 6.39 2.86
N LEU A 51 7.47 5.43 2.03
CA LEU A 51 7.12 4.01 2.19
C LEU A 51 7.76 3.36 3.43
N GLU A 52 9.01 3.70 3.74
CA GLU A 52 9.69 3.26 4.98
C GLU A 52 9.00 3.85 6.23
N GLY A 53 8.34 5.02 6.11
CA GLY A 53 7.54 5.59 7.18
C GLY A 53 6.22 4.86 7.45
N LEU A 54 5.75 4.04 6.51
CA LEU A 54 4.50 3.29 6.61
C LEU A 54 4.78 1.87 7.11
N HIS A 55 4.58 1.69 8.41
CA HIS A 55 4.61 0.37 9.05
C HIS A 55 3.17 -0.12 9.27
N PRO A 56 2.77 -1.27 8.70
CA PRO A 56 1.47 -1.86 8.96
C PRO A 56 1.29 -2.18 10.46
N TRP A 57 0.05 -2.10 10.93
CA TRP A 57 -0.31 -2.61 12.25
C TRP A 57 -0.44 -4.13 12.22
N PRO A 58 -0.20 -4.83 13.34
CA PRO A 58 -0.37 -6.27 13.41
C PRO A 58 -1.80 -6.69 13.04
N ALA A 59 -1.93 -7.55 12.02
CA ALA A 59 -3.21 -8.12 11.62
C ALA A 59 -3.61 -9.33 12.49
N VAL A 60 -4.90 -9.68 12.45
CA VAL A 60 -5.39 -10.92 13.06
C VAL A 60 -5.28 -12.06 12.06
N PHE A 61 -4.52 -13.10 12.42
CA PHE A 61 -4.28 -14.26 11.58
C PHE A 61 -4.83 -15.55 12.19
N ASN A 62 -5.54 -16.35 11.38
CA ASN A 62 -6.02 -17.67 11.78
C ASN A 62 -5.86 -18.68 10.63
N GLN A 63 -5.00 -19.68 10.84
CA GLN A 63 -4.68 -20.73 9.87
C GLN A 63 -5.90 -21.53 9.38
N ALA A 64 -6.98 -21.59 10.17
CA ALA A 64 -8.22 -22.25 9.74
C ALA A 64 -8.83 -21.58 8.50
N PHE A 65 -8.62 -20.27 8.33
CA PHE A 65 -9.19 -19.49 7.23
C PHE A 65 -8.19 -19.19 6.12
N VAL A 66 -6.88 -19.33 6.38
CA VAL A 66 -5.82 -19.03 5.40
C VAL A 66 -4.71 -20.07 5.52
N LYS A 67 -4.70 -21.03 4.58
CA LYS A 67 -3.85 -22.25 4.66
C LYS A 67 -2.41 -22.06 4.17
N ASN A 68 -2.17 -21.06 3.33
CA ASN A 68 -0.89 -20.86 2.65
C ASN A 68 -0.07 -19.71 3.24
N LEU A 69 -0.55 -19.09 4.32
CA LEU A 69 0.16 -18.02 5.01
C LEU A 69 0.72 -18.59 6.31
N VAL A 70 2.00 -18.37 6.54
CA VAL A 70 2.64 -18.62 7.83
C VAL A 70 3.15 -17.26 8.25
N GLY A 71 2.54 -16.70 9.29
CA GLY A 71 3.02 -15.49 9.95
C GLY A 71 4.23 -15.78 10.82
#